data_AF-A0A6G4WP19-F1
#
_entry.id   AF-A0A6G4WP19-F1
#
_cell.length_a   1.000
_cell.length_b   1.000
_cell.length_c   1.000
_cell.angle_alpha   90.00
_cell.angle_beta   90.00
_cell.angle_gamma   90.00
#
_symmetry.space_group_name_H-M   'P 1'
#
loop_
_entity.id
_entity.type
_entity.pdbx_description
1 polymer ?
#
loop_
_entity_poly.entity_id
_entity_poly.type
_entity_poly.pdbx_seq_one_letter_code
_entity_poly.pdbx_strand_id
1 'polypeptide(L)'
;MSIFERFLRSFGMHRWANRVAIRQTERKMLIAEHKKNSNIRPKKISFDEIMNDLSVSNPSRFLDRKVQSYISGDLWPPTGSDTFDEVEWRGLDNAFTTSVEGVKLYIVLGAPDLLDTIVLKLGTPVVANFAVDGEHRTVSARTAAMAMTMAYLSHQMSKHGAK
;
A
#
# COMPACT_ATOMS: atom_id res chain seq x y z
N MET A 1 18.84 -12.88 5.67
CA MET A 1 18.99 -12.47 7.08
C MET A 1 20.30 -11.74 7.23
N SER A 2 20.31 -10.51 7.73
CA SER A 2 21.53 -9.71 7.83
C SER A 2 22.33 -10.02 9.09
N ILE A 3 23.64 -9.74 9.07
CA ILE A 3 24.49 -9.87 10.26
C ILE A 3 23.97 -8.99 11.40
N PHE A 4 23.53 -7.77 11.08
CA PHE A 4 22.95 -6.83 12.04
C PHE A 4 21.60 -7.31 12.60
N GLU A 5 20.76 -7.96 11.78
CA GLU A 5 19.50 -8.55 12.22
C GLU A 5 19.73 -9.68 13.23
N ARG A 6 20.71 -10.56 12.96
CA ARG A 6 21.11 -11.63 13.89
C ARG A 6 21.63 -11.07 15.20
N PHE A 7 22.45 -10.01 15.12
CA PHE A 7 22.96 -9.30 16.28
C PHE A 7 21.84 -8.67 17.12
N LEU A 8 20.90 -7.95 16.51
CA LEU A 8 19.76 -7.37 17.25
C LEU A 8 18.89 -8.44 17.92
N ARG A 9 18.69 -9.60 17.27
CA ARG A 9 17.95 -10.73 17.87
C ARG A 9 18.71 -11.34 19.05
N SER A 10 20.04 -11.46 18.98
CA SER A 10 20.83 -12.00 20.10
C SER A 10 20.84 -11.11 21.34
N PHE A 11 20.59 -9.81 21.18
CA PHE A 11 20.40 -8.86 22.29
C PHE A 11 18.92 -8.67 22.70
N GLY A 12 18.00 -9.55 22.26
CA GLY A 12 16.58 -9.47 22.62
C GLY A 12 15.81 -8.31 21.96
N MET A 13 16.45 -7.55 21.06
CA MET A 13 15.85 -6.39 20.36
C MET A 13 15.02 -6.82 19.14
N HIS A 14 14.05 -7.72 19.35
CA HIS A 14 13.24 -8.32 18.28
C HIS A 14 12.47 -7.29 17.44
N ARG A 15 11.99 -6.20 18.05
CA ARG A 15 11.28 -5.13 17.32
C ARG A 15 12.18 -4.42 16.30
N TRP A 16 13.44 -4.18 16.65
CA TRP A 16 14.41 -3.55 15.76
C TRP A 16 14.87 -4.52 14.67
N ALA A 17 15.10 -5.78 15.04
CA ALA A 17 15.42 -6.83 14.07
C ALA A 17 14.32 -7.01 13.02
N ASN A 18 13.04 -7.02 13.43
CA ASN A 18 11.92 -7.13 12.51
C ASN A 18 11.83 -5.92 11.55
N ARG A 19 12.08 -4.70 12.05
CA ARG A 19 12.16 -3.51 11.19
C ARG A 19 13.27 -3.65 10.15
N VAL A 20 14.47 -4.06 10.55
CA VAL A 20 15.60 -4.27 9.61
C VAL A 20 15.27 -5.33 8.57
N ALA A 21 14.63 -6.44 8.95
CA ALA A 21 14.22 -7.49 8.03
C ALA A 21 13.22 -6.96 6.98
N ILE A 22 12.19 -6.21 7.41
CA ILE A 22 11.18 -5.60 6.53
C ILE A 22 11.86 -4.66 5.52
N ARG A 23 12.79 -3.81 5.98
CA ARG A 23 13.55 -2.90 5.10
C ARG A 23 14.36 -3.65 4.04
N GLN A 24 15.00 -4.76 4.41
CA GLN A 24 15.78 -5.55 3.46
C GLN A 24 14.91 -6.24 2.42
N THR A 25 13.74 -6.77 2.81
CA THR A 25 12.81 -7.39 1.87
C THR A 25 12.26 -6.37 0.87
N GLU A 26 11.88 -5.19 1.34
CA GLU A 26 11.37 -4.11 0.50
C GLU A 26 12.44 -3.61 -0.49
N ARG A 27 13.68 -3.38 -0.02
CA ARG A 27 14.78 -2.96 -0.90
C ARG A 27 15.03 -3.97 -2.02
N LYS A 28 14.94 -5.27 -1.74
CA LYS A 28 15.06 -6.31 -2.76
C LYS A 28 13.92 -6.25 -3.78
N MET A 29 12.69 -6.00 -3.34
CA MET A 29 11.54 -5.84 -4.22
C MET A 29 11.68 -4.62 -5.13
N LEU A 30 12.11 -3.47 -4.59
CA LEU A 30 12.40 -2.27 -5.40
C LEU A 30 13.50 -2.49 -6.42
N ILE A 31 14.63 -3.11 -6.02
CA ILE A 31 15.70 -3.44 -6.97
C ILE A 31 15.20 -4.38 -8.06
N ALA A 32 14.38 -5.37 -7.71
CA ALA A 32 13.79 -6.28 -8.68
C ALA A 32 12.84 -5.54 -9.64
N GLU A 33 12.04 -4.59 -9.14
CA GLU A 33 11.14 -3.76 -9.93
C GLU A 33 11.92 -2.88 -10.93
N HIS A 34 12.99 -2.21 -10.47
CA HIS A 34 13.88 -1.46 -11.34
C HIS A 34 14.55 -2.33 -12.41
N LYS A 35 14.90 -3.58 -12.08
CA LYS A 35 15.49 -4.52 -13.05
C LYS A 35 14.48 -5.00 -14.10
N LYS A 36 13.23 -5.28 -13.70
CA LYS A 36 12.15 -5.62 -14.66
C LYS A 36 11.90 -4.49 -15.65
N ASN A 37 12.01 -3.25 -15.17
CA ASN A 37 11.78 -2.05 -15.95
C ASN A 37 13.07 -1.44 -16.54
N SER A 38 14.21 -2.14 -16.62
CA SER A 38 15.44 -1.53 -17.16
C SER A 38 15.32 -1.09 -18.64
N ASN A 39 14.32 -1.60 -19.37
CA ASN A 39 13.96 -1.16 -20.73
C ASN A 39 12.72 -0.25 -20.79
N ILE A 40 12.03 0.00 -19.67
CA ILE A 40 10.76 0.74 -19.59
C ILE A 40 10.94 1.92 -18.62
N ARG A 41 10.76 3.15 -19.10
CA ARG A 41 10.85 4.36 -18.27
C ARG A 41 9.85 4.30 -17.10
N PRO A 42 10.11 4.99 -15.98
CA PRO A 42 9.13 5.16 -14.91
C PRO A 42 7.80 5.63 -15.48
N LYS A 43 6.71 5.03 -15.01
CA LYS A 43 5.36 5.24 -15.56
C LYS A 43 4.37 5.57 -14.46
N LYS A 44 3.27 6.21 -14.83
CA LYS A 44 2.11 6.31 -13.94
C LYS A 44 1.50 4.91 -13.74
N ILE A 45 1.11 4.63 -12.51
CA ILE A 45 0.40 3.39 -12.16
C ILE A 45 -1.05 3.55 -12.58
N SER A 46 -1.61 2.58 -13.31
CA SER A 46 -3.04 2.61 -13.65
C SER A 46 -3.90 2.10 -12.49
N PHE A 47 -5.18 2.50 -12.50
CA PHE A 47 -6.15 1.99 -11.53
C PHE A 47 -6.24 0.46 -11.56
N ASP A 48 -6.31 -0.14 -12.76
CA ASP A 48 -6.39 -1.60 -12.89
C ASP A 48 -5.14 -2.30 -12.34
N GLU A 49 -3.96 -1.71 -12.56
CA GLU A 49 -2.70 -2.24 -12.03
C GLU A 49 -2.69 -2.24 -10.50
N ILE A 50 -3.04 -1.11 -9.85
CA ILE A 50 -3.03 -1.03 -8.39
C ILE A 50 -4.11 -1.89 -7.75
N MET A 51 -5.30 -1.98 -8.38
CA MET A 51 -6.39 -2.81 -7.88
C MET A 51 -6.05 -4.29 -7.98
N ASN A 52 -5.42 -4.73 -9.08
CA ASN A 52 -4.94 -6.09 -9.22
C ASN A 52 -3.88 -6.40 -8.13
N ASP A 53 -2.89 -5.53 -7.96
CA ASP A 53 -1.84 -5.73 -6.95
C ASP A 53 -2.41 -5.82 -5.53
N LEU A 54 -3.40 -4.98 -5.18
CA LEU A 54 -4.08 -5.03 -3.89
C LEU A 54 -4.92 -6.30 -3.69
N SER A 55 -5.42 -6.91 -4.76
CA SER A 55 -6.21 -8.14 -4.65
C SER A 55 -5.34 -9.39 -4.41
N VAL A 56 -4.16 -9.46 -5.04
CA VAL A 56 -3.34 -10.69 -5.06
C VAL A 56 -2.09 -10.62 -4.18
N SER A 57 -1.58 -9.43 -3.86
CA SER A 57 -0.31 -9.27 -3.15
C SER A 57 -0.44 -9.47 -1.65
N ASN A 58 0.70 -9.61 -0.97
CA ASN A 58 0.77 -9.53 0.47
C ASN A 58 0.91 -8.06 0.93
N PRO A 59 0.32 -7.71 2.08
CA PRO A 59 0.48 -6.39 2.66
C PRO A 59 1.97 -6.11 2.93
N SER A 60 2.46 -4.96 2.48
CA SER A 60 3.87 -4.60 2.61
C SER A 60 4.08 -3.11 2.41
N ARG A 61 5.17 -2.57 2.97
CA ARG A 61 5.60 -1.18 2.72
C ARG A 61 5.84 -0.89 1.23
N PHE A 62 6.33 -1.89 0.49
CA PHE A 62 6.48 -1.79 -0.97
C PHE A 62 5.14 -1.48 -1.65
N LEU A 63 4.09 -2.22 -1.26
CA LEU A 63 2.74 -2.02 -1.78
C LEU A 63 2.15 -0.70 -1.29
N ASP A 64 2.40 -0.31 -0.04
CA ASP A 64 1.98 1.00 0.52
C ASP A 64 2.53 2.16 -0.31
N ARG A 65 3.82 2.11 -0.68
CA ARG A 65 4.45 3.11 -1.56
C ARG A 65 3.87 3.09 -2.96
N LYS A 66 3.56 1.91 -3.49
CA LYS A 66 2.91 1.78 -4.80
C LYS A 66 1.52 2.44 -4.79
N VAL A 67 0.74 2.25 -3.72
CA VAL A 67 -0.55 2.94 -3.50
C VAL A 67 -0.35 4.45 -3.41
N GLN A 68 0.67 4.92 -2.69
CA GLN A 68 0.97 6.35 -2.60
C GLN A 68 1.31 6.97 -3.94
N SER A 69 2.20 6.35 -4.72
CA SER A 69 2.55 6.84 -6.06
C SER A 69 1.32 6.91 -6.97
N TYR A 70 0.39 5.95 -6.85
CA TYR A 70 -0.90 6.03 -7.53
C TYR A 70 -1.72 7.24 -7.08
N ILE A 71 -1.87 7.47 -5.77
CA ILE A 71 -2.66 8.59 -5.22
C ILE A 71 -2.03 9.96 -5.57
N SER A 72 -0.70 10.09 -5.48
CA SER A 72 0.01 11.34 -5.78
C SER A 72 0.12 11.61 -7.28
N GLY A 73 -0.07 10.57 -8.13
CA GLY A 73 0.16 10.65 -9.57
C GLY A 73 1.63 10.64 -9.97
N ASP A 74 2.52 10.26 -9.04
CA ASP A 74 3.96 10.18 -9.26
C ASP A 74 4.33 8.99 -10.14
N LEU A 75 5.54 9.05 -10.70
CA LEU A 75 6.09 7.98 -11.51
C LEU A 75 6.57 6.81 -10.65
N TRP A 76 6.29 5.61 -11.13
CA TRP A 76 6.70 4.34 -10.54
C TRP A 76 7.57 3.52 -11.51
N PRO A 77 8.63 2.84 -11.01
CA PRO A 77 9.23 3.01 -9.69
C PRO A 77 9.93 4.38 -9.56
N PRO A 78 10.02 4.96 -8.35
CA PRO A 78 10.67 6.26 -8.15
C PRO A 78 12.14 6.21 -8.58
N THR A 79 12.60 7.19 -9.38
CA THR A 79 13.95 7.23 -9.96
C THR A 79 14.96 8.11 -9.22
N GLY A 80 14.49 8.93 -8.28
CA GLY A 80 15.37 9.75 -7.46
C GLY A 80 16.25 8.91 -6.53
N SER A 81 17.40 9.47 -6.16
CA SER A 81 18.18 9.01 -5.01
C SER A 81 17.57 9.42 -3.67
N ASP A 82 16.29 9.83 -3.66
CA ASP A 82 15.40 9.87 -2.50
C ASP A 82 15.28 8.42 -2.00
N THR A 83 16.40 8.00 -1.46
CA THR A 83 16.64 6.71 -0.89
C THR A 83 15.58 6.60 0.18
N PHE A 84 14.84 5.50 0.11
CA PHE A 84 14.09 4.85 1.17
C PHE A 84 14.04 5.55 2.55
N ASP A 85 15.18 5.98 3.09
CA ASP A 85 15.36 6.74 4.32
C ASP A 85 14.73 8.15 4.28
N GLU A 86 14.79 8.94 3.20
CA GLU A 86 14.19 10.28 3.15
C GLU A 86 12.66 10.25 3.25
N VAL A 87 12.01 9.27 2.61
CA VAL A 87 10.55 9.11 2.68
C VAL A 87 10.12 8.65 4.08
N GLU A 88 10.87 7.75 4.72
CA GLU A 88 10.66 7.35 6.12
C GLU A 88 10.95 8.51 7.08
N TRP A 89 11.98 9.32 6.82
CA TRP A 89 12.43 10.45 7.64
C TRP A 89 11.48 11.65 7.56
N ARG A 90 10.87 11.87 6.39
CA ARG A 90 9.78 12.85 6.20
C ARG A 90 8.45 12.39 6.81
N GLY A 91 8.40 11.19 7.40
CA GLY A 91 7.18 10.65 8.03
C GLY A 91 6.09 10.27 7.03
N LEU A 92 6.46 10.04 5.77
CA LEU A 92 5.53 9.71 4.68
C LEU A 92 5.30 8.20 4.56
N ASP A 93 5.72 7.37 5.53
CA ASP A 93 5.42 5.92 5.53
C ASP A 93 3.95 5.72 5.94
N ASN A 94 3.05 5.61 4.95
CA ASN A 94 1.61 5.53 5.19
C ASN A 94 1.16 4.07 5.18
N ALA A 95 0.54 3.62 6.28
CA ALA A 95 0.14 2.24 6.47
C ALA A 95 -1.17 1.86 5.72
N PHE A 96 -1.19 2.02 4.40
CA PHE A 96 -2.39 1.78 3.56
C PHE A 96 -2.77 0.30 3.43
N THR A 97 -1.82 -0.61 3.33
CA THR A 97 -2.11 -2.05 3.14
C THR A 97 -1.76 -2.84 4.38
N THR A 98 -1.03 -2.23 5.30
CA THR A 98 -0.45 -2.86 6.47
C THR A 98 -1.21 -2.58 7.77
N SER A 99 -2.08 -1.55 7.84
CA SER A 99 -2.83 -1.20 9.05
C SER A 99 -4.27 -0.75 8.77
N VAL A 100 -5.25 -1.43 9.37
CA VAL A 100 -6.67 -1.03 9.30
C VAL A 100 -6.88 0.37 9.89
N GLU A 101 -6.26 0.67 11.02
CA GLU A 101 -6.37 1.98 11.67
C GLU A 101 -5.76 3.09 10.81
N GLY A 102 -4.64 2.80 10.15
CA GLY A 102 -4.00 3.72 9.21
C GLY A 102 -4.94 4.06 8.07
N VAL A 103 -5.49 3.05 7.38
CA VAL A 103 -6.44 3.25 6.28
C VAL A 103 -7.69 3.98 6.73
N LYS A 104 -8.24 3.60 7.89
CA LYS A 104 -9.44 4.24 8.44
C LYS A 104 -9.22 5.75 8.58
N LEU A 105 -8.06 6.18 9.09
CA LEU A 105 -7.74 7.61 9.19
C LEU A 105 -7.77 8.30 7.82
N TYR A 106 -7.22 7.68 6.77
CA TYR A 106 -7.29 8.23 5.41
C TYR A 106 -8.71 8.31 4.87
N ILE A 107 -9.54 7.29 5.13
CA ILE A 107 -10.94 7.33 4.73
C ILE A 107 -11.68 8.46 5.45
N VAL A 108 -11.49 8.63 6.77
CA VAL A 108 -12.07 9.75 7.54
C VAL A 108 -11.72 11.10 6.91
N LEU A 109 -10.49 11.28 6.47
CA LEU A 109 -10.01 12.56 5.96
C LEU A 109 -10.39 12.81 4.49
N GLY A 110 -10.40 11.77 3.65
CA GLY A 110 -10.53 11.93 2.19
C GLY A 110 -11.85 11.39 1.60
N ALA A 111 -12.57 10.53 2.31
CA ALA A 111 -13.80 9.87 1.85
C ALA A 111 -14.73 9.55 3.03
N PRO A 112 -15.13 10.54 3.86
CA PRO A 112 -15.89 10.26 5.08
C PRO A 112 -17.23 9.54 4.81
N ASP A 113 -17.87 9.83 3.67
CA ASP A 113 -19.09 9.17 3.21
C ASP A 113 -18.92 7.67 2.92
N LEU A 114 -17.70 7.21 2.63
CA LEU A 114 -17.41 5.79 2.47
C LEU A 114 -17.48 5.04 3.81
N LEU A 115 -17.17 5.69 4.95
CA LEU A 115 -17.18 5.05 6.26
C LEU A 115 -18.56 4.54 6.63
N ASP A 116 -19.59 5.28 6.26
CA ASP A 116 -20.97 4.97 6.62
C ASP A 116 -21.52 3.78 5.82
N THR A 117 -20.87 3.43 4.71
CA THR A 117 -21.36 2.41 3.77
C THR A 117 -20.48 1.17 3.69
N ILE A 118 -19.22 1.26 4.13
CA ILE A 118 -18.28 0.14 4.01
C ILE A 118 -18.59 -0.95 5.04
N VAL A 119 -18.87 -2.15 4.53
CA VAL A 119 -19.11 -3.36 5.31
C VAL A 119 -18.09 -4.42 4.92
N LEU A 120 -17.27 -4.81 5.90
CA LEU A 120 -16.28 -5.87 5.75
C LEU A 120 -16.88 -7.23 6.12
N LYS A 121 -16.83 -8.17 5.17
CA LYS A 121 -17.04 -9.59 5.43
C LYS A 121 -15.68 -10.24 5.62
N LEU A 122 -15.37 -10.55 6.88
CA LEU A 122 -14.11 -11.18 7.24
C LEU A 122 -14.12 -12.64 6.77
N GLY A 123 -13.07 -13.01 6.03
CA GLY A 123 -12.91 -14.32 5.39
C GLY A 123 -11.56 -14.37 4.68
N THR A 124 -11.30 -15.44 3.93
CA THR A 124 -10.12 -15.52 3.06
C THR A 124 -10.58 -15.89 1.65
N PRO A 125 -10.79 -14.91 0.75
CA PRO A 125 -10.44 -13.49 0.87
C PRO A 125 -11.39 -12.67 1.77
N VAL A 126 -10.91 -11.52 2.25
CA VAL A 126 -11.73 -10.49 2.89
C VAL A 126 -12.46 -9.71 1.81
N VAL A 127 -13.76 -9.50 1.99
CA VAL A 127 -14.61 -8.77 1.02
C VAL A 127 -15.09 -7.48 1.64
N ALA A 128 -14.91 -6.36 0.94
CA ALA A 128 -15.50 -5.07 1.29
C ALA A 128 -16.65 -4.76 0.32
N ASN A 129 -17.84 -4.58 0.88
CA ASN A 129 -19.00 -4.06 0.16
C ASN A 129 -19.18 -2.61 0.58
N PHE A 130 -19.43 -1.71 -0.35
CA PHE A 130 -19.56 -0.29 -0.08
C PHE A 130 -20.41 0.38 -1.16
N ALA A 131 -20.86 1.61 -0.91
CA ALA A 131 -21.58 2.39 -1.90
C ALA A 131 -20.74 3.59 -2.35
N VAL A 132 -20.76 3.88 -3.64
CA VAL A 132 -20.16 5.08 -4.24
C VAL A 132 -21.19 5.70 -5.16
N ASP A 133 -21.57 6.95 -4.90
CA ASP A 133 -22.58 7.68 -5.70
C ASP A 133 -23.91 6.92 -5.86
N GLY A 134 -24.30 6.14 -4.84
CA GLY A 134 -25.53 5.34 -4.84
C GLY A 134 -25.39 3.95 -5.49
N GLU A 135 -24.26 3.63 -6.11
CA GLU A 135 -23.98 2.31 -6.67
C GLU A 135 -23.27 1.40 -5.65
N HIS A 136 -23.77 0.19 -5.49
CA HIS A 136 -23.11 -0.83 -4.67
C HIS A 136 -21.92 -1.45 -5.40
N ARG A 137 -20.75 -1.41 -4.76
CA ARG A 137 -19.51 -1.99 -5.26
C ARG A 137 -18.95 -3.00 -4.27
N THR A 138 -18.22 -3.97 -4.82
CA THR A 138 -17.60 -5.05 -4.06
C THR A 138 -16.16 -5.20 -4.49
N VAL A 139 -15.24 -5.26 -3.52
CA VAL A 139 -13.82 -5.56 -3.73
C VAL A 139 -13.38 -6.67 -2.79
N SER A 140 -12.41 -7.46 -3.22
CA SER A 140 -11.85 -8.56 -2.43
C SER A 140 -10.34 -8.45 -2.34
N ALA A 141 -9.79 -8.63 -1.14
CA ALA A 141 -8.36 -8.61 -0.90
C ALA A 141 -7.97 -9.65 0.16
N ARG A 142 -6.67 -9.89 0.32
CA ARG A 142 -6.15 -10.82 1.33
C ARG A 142 -6.38 -10.36 2.77
N THR A 143 -6.44 -9.05 3.00
CA THR A 143 -6.59 -8.46 4.34
C THR A 143 -7.64 -7.36 4.38
N ALA A 144 -8.13 -7.06 5.58
CA ALA A 144 -9.08 -5.96 5.80
C ALA A 144 -8.49 -4.60 5.40
N ALA A 145 -7.23 -4.31 5.75
CA ALA A 145 -6.59 -3.04 5.38
C ALA A 145 -6.51 -2.88 3.85
N MET A 146 -6.13 -3.94 3.13
CA MET A 146 -6.11 -3.92 1.67
C MET A 146 -7.51 -3.75 1.05
N ALA A 147 -8.52 -4.45 1.57
CA ALA A 147 -9.89 -4.31 1.09
C ALA A 147 -10.45 -2.89 1.33
N MET A 148 -10.14 -2.29 2.48
CA MET A 148 -10.49 -0.90 2.78
C MET A 148 -9.75 0.09 1.86
N THR A 149 -8.48 -0.17 1.54
CA THR A 149 -7.72 0.66 0.59
C THR A 149 -8.28 0.56 -0.82
N MET A 150 -8.66 -0.63 -1.28
CA MET A 150 -9.33 -0.80 -2.57
C MET A 150 -10.66 -0.04 -2.63
N ALA A 151 -11.44 -0.08 -1.54
CA ALA A 151 -12.69 0.68 -1.45
C ALA A 151 -12.43 2.20 -1.50
N TYR A 152 -11.43 2.69 -0.76
CA TYR A 152 -11.00 4.08 -0.79
C TYR A 152 -10.59 4.54 -2.19
N LEU A 153 -9.72 3.78 -2.87
CA LEU A 153 -9.27 4.13 -4.22
C LEU A 153 -10.44 4.10 -5.23
N SER A 154 -11.34 3.13 -5.11
CA SER A 154 -12.54 3.03 -5.96
C SER A 154 -13.46 4.23 -5.80
N HIS A 155 -13.57 4.76 -4.58
CA HIS A 155 -14.34 5.96 -4.27
C HIS A 155 -13.67 7.21 -4.86
N GLN A 156 -12.36 7.38 -4.64
CA GLN A 156 -11.59 8.51 -5.20
C GLN A 156 -11.65 8.54 -6.73
N MET A 157 -11.54 7.37 -7.37
CA MET A 157 -11.65 7.20 -8.81
C MET A 157 -13.02 7.66 -9.35
N SER A 158 -14.11 7.36 -8.64
CA SER A 158 -15.46 7.79 -9.02
C SER A 158 -15.64 9.31 -8.93
N LYS A 159 -15.14 9.92 -7.85
CA LYS A 159 -15.32 11.36 -7.60
C LYS A 159 -14.45 12.25 -8.47
N HIS A 160 -13.25 11.82 -8.83
CA HIS A 160 -12.26 12.70 -9.46
C HIS A 160 -11.86 12.27 -10.88
N GLY A 161 -12.27 11.08 -11.33
CA GLY A 161 -11.66 10.45 -12.50
C GLY A 161 -10.18 10.14 -12.24
N ALA A 162 -9.61 9.13 -12.90
CA ALA A 162 -8.17 8.87 -12.75
C ALA A 162 -7.37 10.14 -13.09
N LYS A 163 -6.53 10.60 -12.16
CA LYS A 163 -5.47 11.58 -12.45
C LYS A 163 -4.30 10.94 -13.21
#